data_AF-A0A356ML04-F1
#
_entry.id   AF-A0A356ML04-F1
#
_cell.length_a   1.000
_cell.length_b   1.000
_cell.length_c   1.000
_cell.angle_alpha   90.00
_cell.angle_beta   90.00
_cell.angle_gamma   90.00
#
_symmetry.space_group_name_H-M   'P 1'
#
loop_
_entity.id
_entity.type
_entity.pdbx_description
1 polymer ?
#
loop_
_entity_poly.entity_id
_entity_poly.type
_entity_poly.pdbx_seq_one_letter_code
_entity_poly.pdbx_strand_id
1 'polypeptide(L)'
;MRRRKTLLGSLLKFIFGLILLVAVVVGGICGFLYFKYKINVFTVMGQLNTLSQAPQVEKIITNPYESSDKETIETIKNSTVITTYAEFSDRQIASYISDYIKNNPDALKVKLSNDKEIDLQEYGFELSQIKFSNIDEKGNVDFNVVVKLELEKVKKFMKENGVPLKWFVNKVPDQLYISSTVRVTKGETAFAYSTEGLGMTINNLSLKDTESIFDTVNVFVKLGSSKDFSKTIGDIFVDSLIGNENNDGLAYSLKGKGVKDYTFTSHDDNNYFAIIVL
;
A
#
# COMPACT_ATOMS: atom_id res chain seq x y z
N MET A 1 -19.70 2.30 14.38
CA MET A 1 -18.28 2.69 14.23
C MET A 1 -17.46 1.44 13.92
N ARG A 2 -17.16 1.15 12.65
CA ARG A 2 -16.35 -0.03 12.24
C ARG A 2 -14.89 0.30 12.57
N ARG A 3 -14.23 -0.48 13.43
CA ARG A 3 -12.77 -0.32 13.68
C ARG A 3 -12.04 -0.41 12.34
N ARG A 4 -11.32 0.66 11.96
CA ARG A 4 -10.49 0.67 10.75
C ARG A 4 -9.46 -0.45 10.87
N LYS A 5 -9.36 -1.32 9.86
CA LYS A 5 -8.29 -2.33 9.83
C LYS A 5 -6.96 -1.59 9.70
N THR A 6 -6.00 -1.88 10.56
CA THR A 6 -4.67 -1.27 10.47
C THR A 6 -3.88 -1.92 9.33
N LEU A 7 -3.08 -1.14 8.61
CA LEU A 7 -2.21 -1.62 7.52
C LEU A 7 -1.29 -2.72 8.01
N LEU A 8 -0.57 -2.47 9.10
CA LEU A 8 0.34 -3.44 9.69
C LEU A 8 -0.39 -4.72 10.12
N GLY A 9 -1.55 -4.62 10.77
CA GLY A 9 -2.34 -5.80 11.15
C GLY A 9 -2.80 -6.63 9.95
N SER A 10 -3.07 -5.98 8.83
CA SER A 10 -3.42 -6.64 7.58
C SER A 10 -2.18 -7.28 6.94
N LEU A 11 -1.06 -6.55 6.81
CA LEU A 11 0.19 -7.07 6.26
C LEU A 11 0.72 -8.28 7.01
N LEU A 12 0.70 -8.25 8.35
CA LEU A 12 1.12 -9.38 9.17
C LEU A 12 0.24 -10.62 8.94
N LYS A 13 -1.09 -10.43 8.86
CA LYS A 13 -2.01 -11.52 8.53
C LYS A 13 -1.72 -12.08 7.14
N PHE A 14 -1.45 -11.23 6.17
CA PHE A 14 -1.10 -11.67 4.81
C PHE A 14 0.20 -12.49 4.83
N ILE A 15 1.27 -11.99 5.45
CA ILE A 15 2.56 -12.70 5.56
C ILE A 15 2.40 -14.03 6.28
N PHE A 16 1.72 -14.05 7.44
CA PHE A 16 1.45 -15.28 8.18
C PHE A 16 0.61 -16.26 7.39
N GLY A 17 -0.42 -15.77 6.70
CA GLY A 17 -1.26 -16.58 5.82
C GLY A 17 -0.49 -17.15 4.63
N LEU A 18 0.49 -16.41 4.09
CA LEU A 18 1.39 -16.90 3.07
C LEU A 18 2.25 -18.06 3.59
N ILE A 19 2.79 -17.94 4.81
CA ILE A 19 3.56 -19.01 5.46
C ILE A 19 2.70 -20.26 5.66
N LEU A 20 1.49 -20.10 6.19
CA LEU A 20 0.52 -21.21 6.33
C LEU A 20 0.20 -21.84 4.97
N LEU A 21 0.04 -21.02 3.93
CA LEU A 21 -0.23 -21.52 2.59
C LEU A 21 0.90 -22.41 2.09
N VAL A 22 2.16 -21.98 2.23
CA VAL A 22 3.30 -22.84 1.84
C VAL A 22 3.29 -24.15 2.64
N ALA A 23 3.02 -24.08 3.96
CA ALA A 23 2.93 -25.25 4.82
C ALA A 23 1.85 -26.24 4.36
N VAL A 24 0.65 -25.78 4.02
CA VAL A 24 -0.47 -26.64 3.60
C VAL A 24 -0.26 -27.22 2.20
N VAL A 25 0.23 -26.42 1.26
CA VAL A 25 0.50 -26.85 -0.13
C VAL A 25 1.49 -28.01 -0.16
N VAL A 26 2.42 -28.08 0.81
CA VAL A 26 3.44 -29.12 0.79
C VAL A 26 3.31 -30.17 1.89
N GLY A 27 2.57 -29.90 2.97
CA GLY A 27 2.18 -30.91 3.95
C GLY A 27 1.24 -31.99 3.41
N GLY A 28 0.91 -31.99 2.11
CA GLY A 28 0.11 -33.03 1.46
C GLY A 28 -1.40 -32.90 1.69
N ILE A 29 -1.86 -31.82 2.34
CA ILE A 29 -3.27 -31.51 2.59
C ILE A 29 -3.93 -30.93 1.32
N CYS A 30 -3.36 -31.21 0.16
CA CYS A 30 -3.76 -30.67 -1.14
C CYS A 30 -5.19 -31.07 -1.52
N GLY A 31 -5.56 -32.31 -1.21
CA GLY A 31 -6.91 -32.82 -1.45
C GLY A 31 -7.97 -32.03 -0.67
N PHE A 32 -7.71 -31.68 0.58
CA PHE A 32 -8.65 -30.92 1.41
C PHE A 32 -8.89 -29.50 0.85
N LEU A 33 -7.84 -28.81 0.41
CA LEU A 33 -7.97 -27.49 -0.22
C LEU A 33 -8.83 -27.53 -1.49
N TYR A 34 -8.62 -28.53 -2.32
CA TYR A 34 -9.41 -28.71 -3.54
C TYR A 34 -10.87 -29.09 -3.23
N PHE A 35 -11.10 -30.11 -2.41
CA PHE A 35 -12.46 -30.61 -2.18
C PHE A 35 -13.33 -29.62 -1.40
N LYS A 36 -12.77 -28.94 -0.38
CA LYS A 36 -13.53 -28.04 0.49
C LYS A 36 -13.62 -26.62 -0.02
N TYR A 37 -12.53 -26.09 -0.58
CA TYR A 37 -12.42 -24.67 -0.96
C TYR A 37 -12.30 -24.45 -2.46
N LYS A 38 -12.29 -25.52 -3.28
CA LYS A 38 -12.11 -25.47 -4.74
C LYS A 38 -10.79 -24.80 -5.18
N ILE A 39 -9.79 -24.84 -4.30
CA ILE A 39 -8.46 -24.26 -4.57
C ILE A 39 -7.63 -25.26 -5.35
N ASN A 40 -7.14 -24.86 -6.53
CA ASN A 40 -6.21 -25.66 -7.32
C ASN A 40 -4.78 -25.48 -6.80
N VAL A 41 -4.27 -26.51 -6.14
CA VAL A 41 -2.95 -26.48 -5.49
C VAL A 41 -1.81 -26.36 -6.49
N PHE A 42 -1.93 -26.89 -7.70
CA PHE A 42 -0.90 -26.73 -8.73
C PHE A 42 -0.83 -25.28 -9.22
N THR A 43 -1.98 -24.64 -9.38
CA THR A 43 -2.05 -23.20 -9.69
C THR A 43 -1.39 -22.38 -8.58
N VAL A 44 -1.76 -22.62 -7.32
CA VAL A 44 -1.16 -21.93 -6.17
C VAL A 44 0.35 -22.17 -6.08
N MET A 45 0.82 -23.39 -6.35
CA MET A 45 2.26 -23.69 -6.35
C MET A 45 3.00 -22.92 -7.45
N GLY A 46 2.39 -22.80 -8.64
CA GLY A 46 2.92 -21.95 -9.72
C GLY A 46 2.99 -20.48 -9.31
N GLN A 47 1.95 -19.97 -8.65
CA GLN A 47 1.93 -18.59 -8.15
C GLN A 47 2.98 -18.36 -7.05
N LEU A 48 3.14 -19.28 -6.10
CA LEU A 48 4.21 -19.21 -5.10
C LEU A 48 5.61 -19.24 -5.73
N ASN A 49 5.80 -20.01 -6.80
CA ASN A 49 7.06 -20.00 -7.55
C ASN A 49 7.33 -18.62 -8.16
N THR A 50 6.34 -18.04 -8.84
CA THR A 50 6.45 -16.68 -9.42
C THR A 50 6.71 -15.63 -8.34
N LEU A 51 6.03 -15.72 -7.20
CA LEU A 51 6.21 -14.80 -6.08
C LEU A 51 7.62 -14.87 -5.48
N SER A 52 8.20 -16.07 -5.41
CA SER A 52 9.52 -16.32 -4.83
C SER A 52 10.70 -15.86 -5.70
N GLN A 53 10.45 -15.54 -6.98
CA GLN A 53 11.48 -15.01 -7.88
C GLN A 53 11.86 -13.59 -7.48
N ALA A 54 13.06 -13.16 -7.91
CA ALA A 54 13.49 -11.78 -7.76
C ALA A 54 12.45 -10.83 -8.40
N PRO A 55 11.99 -9.78 -7.69
CA PRO A 55 11.04 -8.82 -8.25
C PRO A 55 11.61 -8.12 -9.48
N GLN A 56 10.80 -7.98 -10.52
CA GLN A 56 11.15 -7.20 -11.73
C GLN A 56 10.93 -5.71 -11.45
N VAL A 57 11.82 -5.12 -10.65
CA VAL A 57 11.67 -3.77 -10.06
C VAL A 57 11.35 -2.72 -11.13
N GLU A 58 12.02 -2.73 -12.27
CA GLU A 58 11.82 -1.78 -13.38
C GLU A 58 10.42 -1.86 -14.02
N LYS A 59 9.71 -3.00 -13.88
CA LYS A 59 8.32 -3.12 -14.33
C LYS A 59 7.31 -2.70 -13.27
N ILE A 60 7.70 -2.80 -12.00
CA ILE A 60 6.86 -2.47 -10.84
C ILE A 60 6.90 -0.97 -10.60
N ILE A 61 8.09 -0.37 -10.66
CA ILE A 61 8.36 1.05 -10.44
C ILE A 61 8.69 1.68 -11.79
N THR A 62 7.75 2.46 -12.31
CA THR A 62 7.87 3.14 -13.62
C THR A 62 8.16 4.63 -13.51
N ASN A 63 7.95 5.22 -12.33
CA ASN A 63 8.12 6.64 -12.06
C ASN A 63 8.71 6.84 -10.66
N PRO A 64 9.98 6.47 -10.43
CA PRO A 64 10.62 6.64 -9.14
C PRO A 64 10.75 8.14 -8.80
N TYR A 65 10.76 8.44 -7.50
CA TYR A 65 10.99 9.80 -6.99
C TYR A 65 12.37 9.93 -6.35
N GLU A 66 12.83 11.16 -6.22
CA GLU A 66 14.07 11.54 -5.56
C GLU A 66 13.78 12.38 -4.30
N SER A 67 14.73 12.41 -3.35
CA SER A 67 14.56 13.16 -2.10
C SER A 67 14.39 14.67 -2.29
N SER A 68 14.91 15.23 -3.40
CA SER A 68 14.76 16.65 -3.77
C SER A 68 13.38 17.00 -4.32
N ASP A 69 12.60 16.02 -4.79
CA ASP A 69 11.29 16.29 -5.41
C ASP A 69 10.30 16.98 -4.43
N LYS A 70 10.50 16.85 -3.11
CA LYS A 70 9.63 17.47 -2.09
C LYS A 70 9.87 18.97 -1.83
N GLU A 71 10.95 19.57 -2.33
CA GLU A 71 11.39 20.93 -1.97
C GLU A 71 10.30 22.00 -2.21
N THR A 72 9.55 21.89 -3.30
CA THR A 72 8.45 22.82 -3.61
C THR A 72 7.30 22.71 -2.59
N ILE A 73 6.98 21.49 -2.16
CA ILE A 73 5.93 21.25 -1.15
C ILE A 73 6.38 21.80 0.21
N GLU A 74 7.64 21.58 0.60
CA GLU A 74 8.19 22.12 1.84
C GLU A 74 8.17 23.66 1.86
N THR A 75 8.49 24.29 0.73
CA THR A 75 8.40 25.75 0.56
C THR A 75 6.98 26.26 0.80
N ILE A 76 5.98 25.59 0.21
CA ILE A 76 4.57 25.95 0.40
C ILE A 76 4.12 25.71 1.84
N LYS A 77 4.51 24.59 2.44
CA LYS A 77 4.20 24.28 3.85
C LYS A 77 4.76 25.32 4.82
N ASN A 78 5.95 25.84 4.53
CA ASN A 78 6.61 26.86 5.35
C ASN A 78 6.07 28.28 5.12
N SER A 79 5.25 28.49 4.09
CA SER A 79 4.67 29.81 3.79
C SER A 79 3.62 30.22 4.83
N THR A 80 3.59 31.49 5.23
CA THR A 80 2.61 32.01 6.20
C THR A 80 1.20 32.08 5.62
N VAL A 81 1.10 32.48 4.35
CA VAL A 81 -0.15 32.59 3.59
C VAL A 81 0.10 32.04 2.19
N ILE A 82 -0.86 31.28 1.68
CA ILE A 82 -0.88 30.73 0.33
C ILE A 82 -2.02 31.42 -0.41
N THR A 83 -1.67 32.19 -1.43
CA THR A 83 -2.62 32.98 -2.23
C THR A 83 -2.70 32.52 -3.68
N THR A 84 -1.84 31.58 -4.08
CA THR A 84 -1.73 31.08 -5.45
C THR A 84 -2.03 29.60 -5.52
N TYR A 85 -2.72 29.22 -6.60
CA TYR A 85 -2.88 27.84 -7.00
C TYR A 85 -1.51 27.19 -7.17
N ALA A 86 -1.36 25.94 -6.73
CA ALA A 86 -0.12 25.19 -6.86
C ALA A 86 -0.43 23.72 -7.20
N GLU A 87 0.40 23.16 -8.05
CA GLU A 87 0.33 21.79 -8.54
C GLU A 87 1.59 21.02 -8.17
N PHE A 88 1.39 19.75 -7.87
CA PHE A 88 2.45 18.83 -7.48
C PHE A 88 2.33 17.56 -8.30
N SER A 89 3.42 17.16 -8.93
CA SER A 89 3.47 15.87 -9.64
C SER A 89 3.40 14.71 -8.65
N ASP A 90 3.08 13.52 -9.17
CA ASP A 90 3.08 12.28 -8.40
C ASP A 90 4.43 11.98 -7.73
N ARG A 91 5.55 12.32 -8.37
CA ARG A 91 6.90 12.25 -7.78
C ARG A 91 7.08 13.17 -6.57
N GLN A 92 6.66 14.43 -6.67
CA GLN A 92 6.76 15.39 -5.57
C GLN A 92 5.93 14.91 -4.37
N ILE A 93 4.71 14.44 -4.63
CA ILE A 93 3.84 13.86 -3.61
C ILE A 93 4.46 12.60 -2.99
N ALA A 94 5.03 11.69 -3.79
CA ALA A 94 5.70 10.49 -3.29
C ALA A 94 6.88 10.84 -2.36
N SER A 95 7.72 11.78 -2.76
CA SER A 95 8.87 12.24 -1.98
C SER A 95 8.43 12.87 -0.65
N TYR A 96 7.43 13.75 -0.68
CA TYR A 96 6.88 14.36 0.54
C TYR A 96 6.27 13.34 1.49
N ILE A 97 5.41 12.43 0.98
CA ILE A 97 4.75 11.43 1.84
C ILE A 97 5.75 10.42 2.39
N SER A 98 6.78 10.03 1.62
CA SER A 98 7.86 9.17 2.09
C SER A 98 8.57 9.79 3.30
N ASP A 99 8.93 11.07 3.20
CA ASP A 99 9.55 11.82 4.30
C ASP A 99 8.59 11.96 5.50
N TYR A 100 7.33 12.29 5.25
CA TYR A 100 6.30 12.39 6.29
C TYR A 100 6.14 11.08 7.05
N ILE A 101 6.03 9.94 6.37
CA ILE A 101 5.88 8.62 7.01
C ILE A 101 7.14 8.23 7.80
N LYS A 102 8.34 8.52 7.27
CA LYS A 102 9.60 8.27 7.98
C LYS A 102 9.66 9.08 9.29
N ASN A 103 9.22 10.32 9.25
CA ASN A 103 9.23 11.24 10.40
C ASN A 103 8.02 11.08 11.35
N ASN A 104 7.01 10.30 10.97
CA ASN A 104 5.84 9.99 11.80
C ASN A 104 5.67 8.46 11.96
N PRO A 105 6.63 7.78 12.64
CA PRO A 105 6.70 6.32 12.66
C PRO A 105 5.48 5.67 13.31
N ASP A 106 4.79 6.36 14.23
CA ASP A 106 3.60 5.83 14.92
C ASP A 106 2.45 5.48 13.95
N ALA A 107 2.42 6.07 12.74
CA ALA A 107 1.46 5.73 11.69
C ALA A 107 1.62 4.27 11.19
N LEU A 108 2.79 3.67 11.39
CA LEU A 108 3.15 2.33 10.94
C LEU A 108 3.21 1.29 12.08
N LYS A 109 2.90 1.70 13.32
CA LYS A 109 2.99 0.85 14.51
C LYS A 109 1.63 0.28 14.92
N VAL A 110 1.63 -0.94 15.46
CA VAL A 110 0.45 -1.59 16.04
C VAL A 110 0.83 -2.29 17.34
N LYS A 111 0.08 -1.98 18.40
CA LYS A 111 0.14 -2.72 19.67
C LYS A 111 -0.61 -4.05 19.54
N LEU A 112 0.10 -5.15 19.82
CA LEU A 112 -0.48 -6.46 20.00
C LEU A 112 -1.09 -6.59 21.40
N SER A 113 -1.93 -7.61 21.60
CA SER A 113 -2.65 -7.89 22.84
C SER A 113 -1.77 -8.12 24.08
N ASN A 114 -0.44 -8.24 23.92
CA ASN A 114 0.52 -8.58 24.97
C ASN A 114 1.56 -7.45 25.18
N ASP A 115 1.18 -6.18 24.93
CA ASP A 115 2.06 -4.99 24.97
C ASP A 115 3.29 -5.03 24.03
N LYS A 116 3.37 -6.03 23.16
CA LYS A 116 4.37 -6.06 22.07
C LYS A 116 3.92 -5.16 20.94
N GLU A 117 4.78 -4.24 20.54
CA GLU A 117 4.58 -3.39 19.38
C GLU A 117 5.30 -4.00 18.17
N ILE A 118 4.64 -3.99 17.01
CA ILE A 118 5.33 -4.23 15.74
C ILE A 118 5.39 -2.90 15.01
N ASP A 119 6.57 -2.61 14.44
CA ASP A 119 6.81 -1.46 13.58
C ASP A 119 7.12 -1.96 12.17
N LEU A 120 6.43 -1.47 11.14
CA LEU A 120 6.75 -1.84 9.76
C LEU A 120 8.12 -1.30 9.31
N GLN A 121 8.61 -0.21 9.90
CA GLN A 121 9.95 0.32 9.59
C GLN A 121 11.04 -0.71 9.90
N GLU A 122 10.84 -1.52 10.94
CA GLU A 122 11.74 -2.62 11.27
C GLU A 122 11.83 -3.70 10.18
N TYR A 123 10.84 -3.77 9.29
CA TYR A 123 10.78 -4.68 8.14
C TYR A 123 11.09 -3.95 6.84
N GLY A 124 11.86 -2.85 6.91
CA GLY A 124 12.29 -2.10 5.72
C GLY A 124 11.13 -1.55 4.90
N PHE A 125 10.02 -1.17 5.56
CA PHE A 125 8.88 -0.57 4.88
C PHE A 125 9.29 0.73 4.20
N GLU A 126 9.04 0.80 2.90
CA GLU A 126 9.44 1.93 2.07
C GLU A 126 8.35 2.22 1.04
N LEU A 127 8.01 3.51 0.88
CA LEU A 127 7.24 3.97 -0.26
C LEU A 127 8.16 4.05 -1.47
N SER A 128 7.86 3.32 -2.55
CA SER A 128 8.69 3.28 -3.76
C SER A 128 8.14 4.14 -4.90
N GLN A 129 6.81 4.35 -4.95
CA GLN A 129 6.16 5.15 -5.99
C GLN A 129 4.77 5.58 -5.54
N ILE A 130 4.36 6.78 -5.95
CA ILE A 130 2.95 7.16 -6.12
C ILE A 130 2.75 7.50 -7.59
N LYS A 131 1.60 7.12 -8.16
CA LYS A 131 1.23 7.43 -9.54
C LYS A 131 -0.24 7.78 -9.64
N PHE A 132 -0.54 8.88 -10.33
CA PHE A 132 -1.90 9.29 -10.66
C PHE A 132 -2.25 8.84 -12.07
N SER A 133 -3.49 8.40 -12.27
CA SER A 133 -4.00 7.99 -13.57
C SER A 133 -5.53 8.12 -13.62
N ASN A 134 -6.11 8.08 -14.82
CA ASN A 134 -7.57 8.09 -15.02
C ASN A 134 -8.26 9.25 -14.28
N ILE A 135 -7.68 10.45 -14.34
CA ILE A 135 -8.26 11.65 -13.75
C ILE A 135 -9.49 12.05 -14.57
N ASP A 136 -10.64 12.25 -13.92
CA ASP A 136 -11.85 12.74 -14.58
C ASP A 136 -12.11 14.23 -14.30
N GLU A 137 -13.09 14.80 -15.00
CA GLU A 137 -13.46 16.23 -14.90
C GLU A 137 -13.89 16.66 -13.49
N LYS A 138 -14.24 15.71 -12.61
CA LYS A 138 -14.60 15.98 -11.21
C LYS A 138 -13.41 15.90 -10.26
N GLY A 139 -12.20 15.65 -10.78
CA GLY A 139 -11.00 15.48 -9.99
C GLY A 139 -10.94 14.14 -9.24
N ASN A 140 -11.69 13.13 -9.69
CA ASN A 140 -11.50 11.76 -9.20
C ASN A 140 -10.29 11.15 -9.90
N VAL A 141 -9.55 10.28 -9.21
CA VAL A 141 -8.27 9.75 -9.70
C VAL A 141 -8.08 8.29 -9.31
N ASP A 142 -7.41 7.52 -10.16
CA ASP A 142 -6.82 6.25 -9.77
C ASP A 142 -5.44 6.53 -9.17
N PHE A 143 -5.35 6.32 -7.87
CA PHE A 143 -4.18 6.57 -7.04
C PHE A 143 -3.45 5.25 -6.79
N ASN A 144 -2.34 5.04 -7.50
CA ASN A 144 -1.49 3.88 -7.32
C ASN A 144 -0.35 4.16 -6.35
N VAL A 145 -0.09 3.22 -5.46
CA VAL A 145 1.02 3.24 -4.51
C VAL A 145 1.80 1.94 -4.64
N VAL A 146 3.13 2.05 -4.75
CA VAL A 146 4.03 0.91 -4.61
C VAL A 146 4.75 1.02 -3.28
N VAL A 147 4.59 0.02 -2.42
CA VAL A 147 5.38 -0.12 -1.19
C VAL A 147 6.26 -1.35 -1.25
N LYS A 148 7.38 -1.31 -0.54
CA LYS A 148 8.35 -2.38 -0.41
C LYS A 148 8.48 -2.78 1.06
N LEU A 149 8.68 -4.07 1.29
CA LEU A 149 9.04 -4.65 2.58
C LEU A 149 10.21 -5.64 2.41
N GLU A 150 11.10 -5.67 3.40
CA GLU A 150 12.17 -6.64 3.55
C GLU A 150 11.70 -7.80 4.43
N LEU A 151 11.77 -9.04 3.90
CA LEU A 151 11.28 -10.24 4.59
C LEU A 151 12.40 -11.06 5.23
N GLU A 152 13.62 -10.55 5.33
CA GLU A 152 14.74 -11.25 5.97
C GLU A 152 14.42 -11.65 7.42
N LYS A 153 13.87 -10.71 8.22
CA LYS A 153 13.43 -10.97 9.60
C LYS A 153 12.36 -12.07 9.66
N VAL A 154 11.43 -12.08 8.71
CA VAL A 154 10.39 -13.12 8.60
C VAL A 154 11.02 -14.48 8.30
N LYS A 155 11.94 -14.56 7.35
CA LYS A 155 12.66 -15.79 7.01
C LYS A 155 13.50 -16.30 8.19
N LYS A 156 14.16 -15.40 8.92
CA LYS A 156 14.92 -15.75 10.13
C LYS A 156 13.99 -16.33 11.20
N PHE A 157 12.87 -15.67 11.47
CA PHE A 157 11.85 -16.16 12.39
C PHE A 157 11.37 -17.57 12.01
N MET A 158 11.10 -17.84 10.72
CA MET A 158 10.71 -19.18 10.25
C MET A 158 11.78 -20.24 10.53
N LYS A 159 13.05 -19.93 10.26
CA LYS A 159 14.19 -20.86 10.50
C LYS A 159 14.34 -21.17 11.99
N GLU A 160 14.22 -20.16 12.84
CA GLU A 160 14.40 -20.29 14.30
C GLU A 160 13.23 -21.01 14.97
N ASN A 161 12.00 -20.87 14.45
CA ASN A 161 10.79 -21.48 15.02
C ASN A 161 10.45 -22.84 14.38
N GLY A 162 11.46 -23.54 13.85
CA GLY A 162 11.33 -24.94 13.46
C GLY A 162 10.47 -25.20 12.23
N VAL A 163 10.30 -24.22 11.33
CA VAL A 163 9.76 -24.51 9.98
C VAL A 163 10.77 -25.41 9.27
N PRO A 164 10.51 -26.73 9.18
CA PRO A 164 11.58 -27.73 9.23
C PRO A 164 12.32 -27.93 7.90
N LEU A 165 11.90 -27.26 6.82
CA LEU A 165 12.42 -27.53 5.48
C LEU A 165 12.89 -26.26 4.78
N LYS A 166 14.19 -26.25 4.43
CA LYS A 166 14.88 -25.17 3.70
C LYS A 166 14.11 -24.69 2.47
N TRP A 167 13.40 -25.59 1.80
CA TRP A 167 12.61 -25.26 0.63
C TRP A 167 11.31 -24.48 0.94
N PHE A 168 10.74 -24.53 2.16
CA PHE A 168 9.62 -23.65 2.57
C PHE A 168 10.07 -22.19 2.60
N VAL A 169 11.23 -21.95 3.23
CA VAL A 169 11.80 -20.61 3.38
C VAL A 169 12.16 -20.01 2.03
N ASN A 170 12.59 -20.84 1.07
CA ASN A 170 12.89 -20.40 -0.30
C ASN A 170 11.65 -19.99 -1.10
N LYS A 171 10.43 -20.32 -0.66
CA LYS A 171 9.18 -19.86 -1.32
C LYS A 171 8.71 -18.49 -0.82
N VAL A 172 9.24 -18.02 0.30
CA VAL A 172 9.03 -16.64 0.74
C VAL A 172 10.02 -15.76 -0.04
N PRO A 173 9.60 -14.66 -0.68
CA PRO A 173 10.53 -13.77 -1.36
C PRO A 173 11.41 -13.02 -0.36
N ASP A 174 12.58 -12.54 -0.79
CA ASP A 174 13.42 -11.66 0.05
C ASP A 174 12.77 -10.28 0.22
N GLN A 175 12.23 -9.75 -0.88
CA GLN A 175 11.53 -8.47 -0.94
C GLN A 175 10.08 -8.66 -1.38
N LEU A 176 9.18 -7.93 -0.74
CA LEU A 176 7.77 -7.89 -1.08
C LEU A 176 7.42 -6.49 -1.58
N TYR A 177 7.23 -6.36 -2.88
CA TYR A 177 6.64 -5.19 -3.50
C TYR A 177 5.14 -5.38 -3.62
N ILE A 178 4.39 -4.39 -3.18
CA ILE A 178 2.94 -4.36 -3.27
C ILE A 178 2.55 -3.10 -4.05
N SER A 179 2.02 -3.28 -5.26
CA SER A 179 1.43 -2.20 -6.04
C SER A 179 -0.07 -2.21 -5.83
N SER A 180 -0.60 -1.19 -5.17
CA SER A 180 -2.01 -1.05 -4.80
C SER A 180 -2.64 0.13 -5.52
N THR A 181 -3.80 -0.07 -6.13
CA THR A 181 -4.54 1.02 -6.79
C THR A 181 -5.91 1.22 -6.14
N VAL A 182 -6.18 2.45 -5.72
CA VAL A 182 -7.49 2.87 -5.22
C VAL A 182 -8.08 3.95 -6.12
N ARG A 183 -9.41 3.94 -6.31
CA ARG A 183 -10.14 5.08 -6.84
C ARG A 183 -10.37 6.07 -5.72
N VAL A 184 -9.86 7.29 -5.86
CA VAL A 184 -10.18 8.41 -4.98
C VAL A 184 -11.31 9.20 -5.65
N THR A 185 -12.43 9.32 -4.94
CA THR A 185 -13.58 10.11 -5.38
C THR A 185 -13.64 11.38 -4.55
N LYS A 186 -13.59 12.53 -5.21
CA LYS A 186 -13.74 13.85 -4.58
C LYS A 186 -15.18 14.00 -4.07
N GLY A 187 -15.32 14.46 -2.83
CA GLY A 187 -16.60 14.74 -2.20
C GLY A 187 -17.14 16.12 -2.57
N GLU A 188 -18.41 16.36 -2.24
CA GLU A 188 -19.11 17.61 -2.55
C GLU A 188 -18.67 18.78 -1.65
N THR A 189 -18.15 18.49 -0.46
CA THR A 189 -17.65 19.49 0.48
C THR A 189 -16.12 19.56 0.46
N ALA A 190 -15.57 20.72 0.82
CA ALA A 190 -14.12 20.93 0.88
C ALA A 190 -13.39 19.81 1.65
N PHE A 191 -12.30 19.30 1.09
CA PHE A 191 -11.48 18.22 1.64
C PHE A 191 -12.21 16.88 1.86
N ALA A 192 -13.47 16.73 1.44
CA ALA A 192 -14.15 15.45 1.52
C ALA A 192 -13.69 14.53 0.39
N TYR A 193 -13.49 13.26 0.71
CA TYR A 193 -13.18 12.22 -0.25
C TYR A 193 -13.63 10.86 0.24
N SER A 194 -13.75 9.93 -0.70
CA SER A 194 -13.87 8.50 -0.41
C SER A 194 -12.91 7.72 -1.28
N THR A 195 -12.54 6.53 -0.82
CA THR A 195 -11.66 5.62 -1.56
C THR A 195 -12.34 4.27 -1.80
N GLU A 196 -12.06 3.67 -2.94
CA GLU A 196 -12.47 2.30 -3.28
C GLU A 196 -11.25 1.53 -3.80
N GLY A 197 -11.06 0.28 -3.36
CA GLY A 197 -9.96 -0.55 -3.86
C GLY A 197 -10.25 -1.09 -5.25
N LEU A 198 -9.40 -0.77 -6.23
CA LEU A 198 -9.53 -1.31 -7.59
C LEU A 198 -8.80 -2.65 -7.72
N GLY A 199 -7.66 -2.81 -7.04
CA GLY A 199 -6.90 -4.05 -7.05
C GLY A 199 -5.44 -3.84 -6.67
N MET A 200 -4.68 -4.93 -6.68
CA MET A 200 -3.26 -4.90 -6.34
C MET A 200 -2.49 -6.03 -7.02
N THR A 201 -1.19 -5.82 -7.21
CA THR A 201 -0.24 -6.86 -7.60
C THR A 201 0.84 -7.00 -6.53
N ILE A 202 1.44 -8.18 -6.47
CA ILE A 202 2.57 -8.47 -5.58
C ILE A 202 3.73 -9.05 -6.38
N ASN A 203 4.91 -8.43 -6.28
CA ASN A 203 6.10 -8.79 -7.06
C ASN A 203 5.77 -9.03 -8.54
N ASN A 204 6.06 -10.23 -9.04
CA ASN A 204 5.89 -10.61 -10.44
C ASN A 204 4.50 -11.22 -10.74
N LEU A 205 3.59 -11.25 -9.76
CA LEU A 205 2.26 -11.81 -9.94
C LEU A 205 1.38 -10.87 -10.75
N SER A 206 0.57 -11.45 -11.63
CA SER A 206 -0.53 -10.74 -12.27
C SER A 206 -1.61 -10.34 -11.24
N LEU A 207 -2.51 -9.44 -11.63
CA LEU A 207 -3.67 -9.08 -10.79
C LEU A 207 -4.49 -10.32 -10.41
N LYS A 208 -4.80 -11.16 -11.41
CA LYS A 208 -5.56 -12.40 -11.21
C LYS A 208 -4.85 -13.40 -10.30
N ASP A 209 -3.54 -13.54 -10.46
CA ASP A 209 -2.76 -14.44 -9.59
C ASP A 209 -2.66 -13.91 -8.16
N THR A 210 -2.55 -12.58 -8.01
CA THR A 210 -2.58 -11.93 -6.70
C THR A 210 -3.92 -12.15 -6.02
N GLU A 211 -5.03 -11.94 -6.72
CA GLU A 211 -6.39 -12.23 -6.22
C GLU A 211 -6.53 -13.69 -5.77
N SER A 212 -6.08 -14.64 -6.60
CA SER A 212 -6.10 -16.07 -6.29
C SER A 212 -5.30 -16.43 -5.03
N ILE A 213 -4.09 -15.85 -4.86
CA ILE A 213 -3.33 -16.03 -3.61
C ILE A 213 -4.09 -15.43 -2.43
N PHE A 214 -4.65 -14.22 -2.59
CA PHE A 214 -5.41 -13.56 -1.52
C PHE A 214 -6.60 -14.39 -1.06
N ASP A 215 -7.41 -14.89 -1.99
CA ASP A 215 -8.57 -15.72 -1.68
C ASP A 215 -8.15 -16.99 -0.94
N THR A 216 -7.05 -17.60 -1.37
CA THR A 216 -6.47 -18.78 -0.75
C THR A 216 -5.95 -18.48 0.67
N VAL A 217 -5.20 -17.40 0.85
CA VAL A 217 -4.69 -16.94 2.16
C VAL A 217 -5.86 -16.61 3.09
N ASN A 218 -6.90 -15.97 2.56
CA ASN A 218 -8.07 -15.52 3.32
C ASN A 218 -8.84 -16.67 3.97
N VAL A 219 -8.77 -17.90 3.42
CA VAL A 219 -9.31 -19.12 4.05
C VAL A 219 -8.76 -19.34 5.46
N PHE A 220 -7.50 -18.98 5.70
CA PHE A 220 -6.81 -19.21 6.98
C PHE A 220 -6.87 -18.02 7.92
N VAL A 221 -6.71 -16.79 7.39
CA VAL A 221 -6.46 -15.60 8.22
C VAL A 221 -7.55 -14.53 8.20
N LYS A 222 -8.62 -14.73 7.41
CA LYS A 222 -9.77 -13.81 7.31
C LYS A 222 -9.34 -12.35 7.06
N LEU A 223 -8.48 -12.17 6.07
CA LEU A 223 -7.89 -10.89 5.69
C LEU A 223 -8.92 -9.94 5.03
N GLY A 224 -9.89 -10.49 4.32
CA GLY A 224 -10.75 -9.77 3.37
C GLY A 224 -10.32 -10.05 1.93
N SER A 225 -10.92 -9.32 0.98
CA SER A 225 -10.53 -9.38 -0.43
C SER A 225 -9.22 -8.64 -0.69
N SER A 226 -8.58 -8.91 -1.83
CA SER A 226 -7.45 -8.11 -2.33
C SER A 226 -7.80 -6.63 -2.50
N LYS A 227 -9.05 -6.31 -2.87
CA LYS A 227 -9.56 -4.93 -2.97
C LYS A 227 -9.67 -4.25 -1.61
N ASP A 228 -10.16 -4.95 -0.59
CA ASP A 228 -10.19 -4.42 0.79
C ASP A 228 -8.77 -4.12 1.30
N PHE A 229 -7.82 -5.00 0.96
CA PHE A 229 -6.43 -4.84 1.32
C PHE A 229 -5.76 -3.70 0.56
N SER A 230 -6.01 -3.62 -0.74
CA SER A 230 -5.59 -2.51 -1.59
C SER A 230 -6.06 -1.16 -1.04
N LYS A 231 -7.35 -1.07 -0.66
CA LYS A 231 -7.91 0.09 0.02
C LYS A 231 -7.18 0.39 1.33
N THR A 232 -6.91 -0.62 2.15
CA THR A 232 -6.19 -0.44 3.43
C THR A 232 -4.81 0.19 3.23
N ILE A 233 -4.09 -0.19 2.16
CA ILE A 233 -2.82 0.45 1.78
C ILE A 233 -3.07 1.87 1.28
N GLY A 234 -3.91 2.03 0.26
CA GLY A 234 -4.11 3.31 -0.41
C GLY A 234 -4.64 4.40 0.52
N ASP A 235 -5.53 4.05 1.45
CA ASP A 235 -6.08 4.96 2.46
C ASP A 235 -5.00 5.72 3.24
N ILE A 236 -3.87 5.09 3.59
CA ILE A 236 -2.83 5.76 4.39
C ILE A 236 -2.20 6.92 3.61
N PHE A 237 -1.90 6.68 2.34
CA PHE A 237 -1.26 7.65 1.46
C PHE A 237 -2.24 8.73 1.02
N VAL A 238 -3.50 8.35 0.73
CA VAL A 238 -4.56 9.31 0.39
C VAL A 238 -4.88 10.20 1.60
N ASP A 239 -4.98 9.63 2.79
CA ASP A 239 -5.21 10.41 4.03
C ASP A 239 -4.03 11.37 4.30
N SER A 240 -2.80 10.92 4.10
CA SER A 240 -1.59 11.75 4.27
C SER A 240 -1.50 12.87 3.23
N LEU A 241 -2.09 12.68 2.05
CA LEU A 241 -2.15 13.69 0.99
C LEU A 241 -3.27 14.71 1.22
N ILE A 242 -4.50 14.24 1.41
CA ILE A 242 -5.68 15.12 1.39
C ILE A 242 -5.99 15.63 2.79
N GLY A 243 -6.11 14.72 3.76
CA GLY A 243 -6.46 15.11 5.12
C GLY A 243 -7.95 15.41 5.34
N ASN A 244 -8.39 15.38 6.59
CA ASN A 244 -9.65 15.94 7.03
C ASN A 244 -9.58 16.31 8.52
N GLU A 245 -10.71 16.67 9.14
CA GLU A 245 -10.79 17.01 10.56
C GLU A 245 -10.21 15.94 11.52
N ASN A 246 -10.16 14.68 11.08
CA ASN A 246 -9.65 13.56 11.88
C ASN A 246 -8.20 13.17 11.53
N ASN A 247 -7.63 13.67 10.44
CA ASN A 247 -6.24 13.40 10.05
C ASN A 247 -5.61 14.58 9.29
N ASP A 248 -4.44 15.04 9.74
CA ASP A 248 -3.81 16.25 9.22
C ASP A 248 -2.95 15.97 7.98
N GLY A 249 -3.61 15.60 6.88
CA GLY A 249 -2.99 15.42 5.57
C GLY A 249 -2.52 16.74 4.96
N LEU A 250 -1.65 16.67 3.94
CA LEU A 250 -1.01 17.85 3.33
C LEU A 250 -2.01 18.96 3.01
N ALA A 251 -3.04 18.72 2.18
CA ALA A 251 -3.96 19.78 1.78
C ALA A 251 -4.76 20.35 2.97
N TYR A 252 -5.28 19.50 3.84
CA TYR A 252 -6.04 19.94 5.01
C TYR A 252 -5.19 20.77 5.98
N SER A 253 -3.93 20.41 6.20
CA SER A 253 -3.00 21.15 7.07
C SER A 253 -2.74 22.59 6.59
N LEU A 254 -2.94 22.85 5.29
CA LEU A 254 -2.78 24.17 4.67
C LEU A 254 -4.04 25.02 4.73
N LYS A 255 -5.16 24.49 5.26
CA LYS A 255 -6.43 25.23 5.39
C LYS A 255 -6.28 26.55 6.15
N GLY A 256 -5.51 26.53 7.25
CA GLY A 256 -5.21 27.72 8.05
C GLY A 256 -4.33 28.76 7.35
N LYS A 257 -3.71 28.40 6.21
CA LYS A 257 -2.83 29.25 5.42
C LYS A 257 -3.51 29.81 4.17
N GLY A 258 -4.79 29.51 3.93
CA GLY A 258 -5.56 30.05 2.80
C GLY A 258 -6.08 28.99 1.83
N VAL A 259 -5.61 27.74 1.92
CA VAL A 259 -6.13 26.65 1.08
C VAL A 259 -7.59 26.36 1.42
N LYS A 260 -8.44 26.30 0.41
CA LYS A 260 -9.87 26.06 0.50
C LYS A 260 -10.25 24.63 0.18
N ASP A 261 -9.54 24.00 -0.75
CA ASP A 261 -9.81 22.64 -1.18
C ASP A 261 -8.62 22.06 -1.98
N TYR A 262 -8.80 20.90 -2.59
CA TYR A 262 -7.83 20.24 -3.47
C TYR A 262 -8.48 19.78 -4.78
N THR A 263 -7.69 19.43 -5.79
CA THR A 263 -8.18 18.64 -6.94
C THR A 263 -7.08 17.80 -7.54
N PHE A 264 -7.46 16.78 -8.31
CA PHE A 264 -6.56 16.14 -9.26
C PHE A 264 -6.86 16.70 -10.65
N THR A 265 -5.81 16.93 -11.44
CA THR A 265 -5.94 17.48 -12.80
C THR A 265 -4.89 16.90 -13.72
N SER A 266 -5.16 16.98 -15.02
CA SER A 266 -4.24 16.57 -16.08
C SER A 266 -4.05 17.69 -17.08
N HIS A 267 -2.81 17.97 -17.45
CA HIS A 267 -2.46 18.83 -18.58
C HIS A 267 -1.15 18.33 -19.20
N ASP A 268 -1.03 18.46 -20.53
CA ASP A 268 0.15 18.03 -21.30
C ASP A 268 0.63 16.61 -20.97
N ASP A 269 -0.31 15.66 -20.91
CA ASP A 269 -0.10 14.23 -20.54
C ASP A 269 0.45 13.98 -19.13
N ASN A 270 0.58 15.01 -18.31
CA ASN A 270 1.03 14.92 -16.91
C ASN A 270 -0.15 15.01 -15.95
N ASN A 271 -0.02 14.31 -14.82
CA ASN A 271 -1.05 14.26 -13.78
C ASN A 271 -0.56 14.94 -12.52
N TYR A 272 -1.42 15.76 -11.92
CA TYR A 272 -1.08 16.59 -10.78
C TYR A 272 -2.10 16.46 -9.66
N PHE A 273 -1.60 16.65 -8.44
CA PHE A 273 -2.38 17.01 -7.27
C PHE A 273 -2.27 18.52 -7.07
N ALA A 274 -3.39 19.21 -6.92
CA ALA A 274 -3.43 20.65 -6.80
C ALA A 274 -4.12 21.11 -5.52
N ILE A 275 -3.64 22.23 -4.96
CA ILE A 275 -4.31 22.95 -3.86
C ILE A 275 -5.04 24.17 -4.39
N ILE A 276 -6.28 24.36 -3.94
CA ILE A 276 -7.18 25.43 -4.36
C ILE A 276 -7.21 26.50 -3.26
N VAL A 277 -7.07 27.77 -3.61
CA VAL A 277 -6.98 28.92 -2.68
C VAL A 277 -8.08 29.97 -2.87
N LEU A 278 -8.86 29.87 -3.96
CA LEU A 278 -9.96 30.78 -4.29
C LEU A 278 -11.32 30.12 -3.99
#